data_AF-A0A078JX43-F1
#
_entry.id   AF-A0A078JX43-F1
#
_cell.length_a   1.000
_cell.length_b   1.000
_cell.length_c   1.000
_cell.angle_alpha   90.00
_cell.angle_beta   90.00
_cell.angle_gamma   90.00
#
_symmetry.space_group_name_H-M   'P 1'
#
loop_
_entity.id
_entity.type
_entity.pdbx_description
1 polymer ?
#
loop_
_entity_poly.entity_id
_entity_poly.type
_entity_poly.pdbx_seq_one_letter_code
_entity_poly.pdbx_strand_id
1 'polypeptide(L)'
;MWEPWIKEYLERFSFGVLTRYSDTPIVFYTKWKHGSSSADVIGLDWTVDMADGKRRLGSSVRDLRVHGNVDPSNLLSLIPALTEEIYSEDYWTYLHGIYSNLGHGVLVGTPEEALAHFFETARSLAY
;
A
#
# COMPACT_ATOMS: atom_id res chain seq x y z
N MET A 1 1.18 -10.33 18.75
CA MET A 1 1.93 -11.59 19.01
C MET A 1 3.27 -11.60 18.27
N TRP A 2 3.33 -11.29 16.97
CA TRP A 2 4.57 -11.33 16.17
C TRP A 2 5.40 -10.04 16.15
N GLU A 3 4.78 -8.90 16.47
CA GLU A 3 5.39 -7.57 16.37
C GLU A 3 6.78 -7.44 17.02
N PRO A 4 7.04 -7.90 18.25
CA PRO A 4 8.38 -7.78 18.85
C PRO A 4 9.49 -8.47 18.05
N TRP A 5 9.18 -9.61 17.43
CA TRP A 5 10.14 -10.43 16.69
C TRP A 5 10.47 -9.85 15.31
N ILE A 6 9.45 -9.29 14.64
CA ILE A 6 9.60 -8.76 13.28
C ILE A 6 10.14 -7.33 13.34
N LYS A 7 9.66 -6.51 14.28
CA LYS A 7 10.02 -5.10 14.37
C LYS A 7 11.52 -4.92 14.55
N GLU A 8 12.12 -5.64 15.49
CA GLU A 8 13.56 -5.54 15.71
C GLU A 8 14.38 -5.91 14.47
N TYR A 9 13.95 -6.95 13.73
CA TYR A 9 14.63 -7.37 12.52
C TYR A 9 14.53 -6.31 11.41
N LEU A 10 13.33 -5.76 11.19
CA LEU A 10 13.09 -4.72 10.20
C LEU A 10 13.86 -3.43 10.52
N GLU A 11 13.89 -3.01 11.78
CA GLU A 11 14.66 -1.84 12.21
C GLU A 11 16.17 -2.02 12.01
N ARG A 12 16.70 -3.22 12.33
CA ARG A 12 18.12 -3.54 12.07
C ARG A 12 18.43 -3.56 10.57
N PHE A 13 17.53 -4.08 9.75
CA PHE A 13 17.66 -4.04 8.30
C PHE A 13 17.68 -2.61 7.77
N SER A 14 16.70 -1.79 8.14
CA SER A 14 16.63 -0.37 7.75
C SER A 14 17.89 0.38 8.14
N PHE A 15 18.36 0.20 9.37
CA PHE A 15 19.58 0.84 9.85
C PHE A 15 20.80 0.45 9.00
N GLY A 16 20.94 -0.84 8.65
CA GLY A 16 22.04 -1.31 7.80
C GLY A 16 22.02 -0.71 6.39
N VAL A 17 20.83 -0.62 5.78
CA VAL A 17 20.63 -0.01 4.46
C VAL A 17 20.95 1.49 4.51
N LEU A 18 20.31 2.23 5.41
CA LEU A 18 20.40 3.69 5.46
C LEU A 18 21.77 4.19 5.91
N THR A 19 22.54 3.38 6.65
CA THR A 19 23.94 3.71 6.97
C THR A 19 24.83 3.74 5.72
N ARG A 20 24.49 2.94 4.70
CA ARG A 20 25.28 2.80 3.47
C ARG A 20 24.68 3.55 2.28
N TYR A 21 23.36 3.71 2.30
CA TYR A 21 22.55 4.29 1.24
C TYR A 21 21.47 5.18 1.87
N SER A 22 21.88 6.33 2.43
CA SER A 22 21.02 7.22 3.22
C SER A 22 19.77 7.71 2.49
N ASP A 23 19.84 7.80 1.16
CA ASP A 23 18.80 8.40 0.34
C ASP A 23 17.92 7.34 -0.34
N THR A 24 18.10 6.05 -0.02
CA THR A 24 17.33 4.95 -0.62
C THR A 24 16.01 4.76 0.13
N PRO A 25 14.85 4.94 -0.52
CA PRO A 25 13.57 4.70 0.13
C PRO A 25 13.39 3.23 0.47
N ILE A 26 12.86 2.97 1.66
CA ILE A 26 12.51 1.65 2.15
C ILE A 26 11.00 1.47 2.12
N VAL A 27 10.55 0.42 1.43
CA VAL A 27 9.15 0.02 1.39
C VAL A 27 9.00 -1.28 2.15
N PHE A 28 8.18 -1.28 3.20
CA PHE A 28 7.78 -2.51 3.88
C PHE A 28 6.39 -2.92 3.42
N TYR A 29 6.35 -3.99 2.63
CA TYR A 29 5.12 -4.72 2.39
C TYR A 29 4.96 -5.77 3.47
N THR A 30 4.22 -5.38 4.51
CA THR A 30 3.84 -6.26 5.59
C THR A 30 2.34 -6.09 5.72
N LYS A 31 1.57 -7.16 5.89
CA LYS A 31 0.14 -7.08 6.21
C LYS A 31 -0.05 -6.54 7.64
N TRP A 32 0.57 -5.40 7.90
CA TRP A 32 0.87 -4.82 9.19
C TRP A 32 -0.25 -3.90 9.58
N LYS A 33 -0.75 -4.13 10.79
CA LYS A 33 -1.98 -3.50 11.24
C LYS A 33 -1.78 -2.51 12.40
N HIS A 34 -0.57 -2.38 12.96
CA HIS A 34 -0.34 -1.66 14.22
C HIS A 34 1.09 -1.15 14.40
N GLY A 35 1.27 0.13 14.77
CA GLY A 35 2.52 0.64 15.34
C GLY A 35 3.43 1.38 14.35
N SER A 36 4.47 2.03 14.90
CA SER A 36 5.46 2.81 14.16
C SER A 36 6.48 1.93 13.42
N SER A 37 6.99 2.44 12.30
CA SER A 37 7.97 1.80 11.41
C SER A 37 9.04 2.80 10.98
N SER A 38 10.25 2.33 10.71
CA SER A 38 11.32 3.08 10.05
C SER A 38 11.21 3.19 8.53
N ALA A 39 10.27 2.48 7.90
CA ALA A 39 10.07 2.54 6.45
C ALA A 39 9.48 3.89 6.01
N ASP A 40 9.85 4.32 4.81
CA ASP A 40 9.27 5.49 4.14
C ASP A 40 7.85 5.22 3.63
N VAL A 41 7.61 3.98 3.18
CA VAL A 41 6.31 3.53 2.66
C VAL A 41 5.89 2.19 3.27
N ILE A 42 4.62 2.07 3.66
CA ILE A 42 4.05 0.82 4.16
C ILE A 42 2.96 0.31 3.22
N GLY A 43 3.07 -0.95 2.82
CA GLY A 43 2.04 -1.64 2.05
C GLY A 43 0.91 -2.13 2.92
N LEU A 44 -0.33 -1.85 2.53
CA LEU A 44 -1.55 -2.34 3.16
C LEU A 44 -2.26 -3.32 2.23
N ASP A 45 -2.94 -4.32 2.81
CA ASP A 45 -3.83 -5.20 2.05
C ASP A 45 -5.30 -4.77 2.20
N TRP A 46 -6.17 -5.32 1.35
CA TRP A 46 -7.60 -5.00 1.27
C TRP A 46 -8.36 -5.20 2.59
N THR A 47 -7.78 -5.89 3.57
CA THR A 47 -8.42 -6.11 4.88
C THR A 47 -8.25 -4.94 5.84
N VAL A 48 -7.61 -3.85 5.40
CA VAL A 48 -7.34 -2.65 6.19
C VAL A 48 -7.84 -1.45 5.41
N ASP A 49 -8.81 -0.72 5.95
CA ASP A 49 -9.20 0.56 5.36
C ASP A 49 -7.99 1.51 5.28
N MET A 50 -7.80 2.17 4.14
CA MET A 50 -6.60 2.97 3.87
C MET A 50 -6.47 4.15 4.85
N ALA A 51 -7.59 4.82 5.16
CA ALA A 51 -7.60 5.95 6.09
C ALA A 51 -7.34 5.50 7.54
N ASP A 52 -7.90 4.37 7.96
CA ASP A 52 -7.63 3.74 9.24
C ASP A 52 -6.17 3.26 9.36
N GLY A 53 -5.66 2.58 8.34
CA GLY A 53 -4.27 2.13 8.27
C GLY A 53 -3.31 3.30 8.44
N LYS A 54 -3.49 4.36 7.64
CA LYS A 54 -2.68 5.58 7.76
C LYS A 54 -2.79 6.25 9.14
N ARG A 55 -4.00 6.34 9.71
CA ARG A 55 -4.21 6.88 11.06
C ARG A 55 -3.47 6.09 12.13
N ARG A 56 -3.49 4.75 12.06
CA ARG A 56 -2.84 3.86 13.04
C ARG A 56 -1.31 3.91 12.99
N LEU A 57 -0.74 4.24 11.84
CA LEU A 57 0.69 4.39 11.65
C LEU A 57 1.25 5.69 12.27
N GLY A 58 0.36 6.62 12.67
CA GLY A 58 0.69 7.78 13.50
C GLY A 58 0.57 9.11 12.75
N SER A 59 -0.06 10.09 13.40
CA SER A 59 -0.26 11.47 12.92
C SER A 59 1.00 12.34 12.99
N SER A 60 2.08 11.85 13.58
CA SER A 60 3.35 12.57 13.77
C SER A 60 4.25 12.57 12.52
N VAL A 61 3.95 11.75 11.51
CA VAL A 61 4.75 11.69 10.29
C VAL A 61 3.86 12.13 9.13
N ARG A 62 3.85 13.44 8.85
CA ARG A 62 3.25 13.98 7.62
C ARG A 62 3.85 13.36 6.35
N ASP A 63 4.99 12.70 6.48
CA ASP A 63 5.78 12.10 5.40
C ASP A 63 5.59 10.60 5.22
N LEU A 64 4.91 9.89 6.14
CA LEU A 64 4.75 8.44 6.02
C LEU A 64 3.73 8.13 4.95
N ARG A 65 4.19 7.40 3.92
CA ARG A 65 3.39 7.06 2.77
C ARG A 65 2.86 5.64 2.89
N VAL A 66 1.77 5.34 2.22
CA VAL A 66 1.19 4.00 2.18
C VAL A 66 0.93 3.59 0.73
N HIS A 67 0.95 2.29 0.45
CA HIS A 67 0.56 1.77 -0.86
C HIS A 67 -0.42 0.59 -0.72
N GLY A 68 -1.23 0.36 -1.76
CA GLY A 68 -2.29 -0.64 -1.74
C GLY A 68 -3.61 -0.06 -2.24
N ASN A 69 -4.77 -0.58 -1.85
CA ASN A 69 -4.90 -1.90 -1.21
C ASN A 69 -5.94 -2.81 -1.85
N VAL A 70 -6.45 -2.45 -3.04
CA VAL A 70 -7.36 -3.24 -3.88
C VAL A 70 -7.06 -4.74 -3.82
N ASP A 71 -8.08 -5.54 -3.52
CA ASP A 71 -7.99 -7.00 -3.55
C ASP A 71 -7.72 -7.45 -4.99
N PRO A 72 -6.65 -8.23 -5.27
CA PRO A 72 -6.33 -8.68 -6.63
C PRO A 72 -7.43 -9.55 -7.25
N SER A 73 -8.34 -10.14 -6.46
CA SER A 73 -9.51 -10.86 -6.97
C SER A 73 -10.50 -9.95 -7.69
N ASN A 74 -10.51 -8.64 -7.41
CA ASN A 74 -11.33 -7.67 -8.16
C ASN A 74 -10.94 -7.60 -9.64
N LEU A 75 -9.70 -7.96 -10.00
CA LEU A 75 -9.27 -8.04 -11.40
C LEU A 75 -9.94 -9.20 -12.17
N LEU A 76 -10.63 -10.10 -11.48
CA LEU A 76 -11.44 -11.17 -12.08
C LEU A 76 -12.93 -10.79 -12.19
N SER A 77 -13.31 -9.60 -11.70
CA SER A 77 -14.67 -9.09 -11.78
C SER A 77 -14.96 -8.45 -13.14
N LEU A 78 -16.20 -8.03 -13.35
CA LEU A 78 -16.57 -7.23 -14.51
C LEU A 78 -15.93 -5.84 -14.40
N ILE A 79 -15.50 -5.27 -15.54
CA ILE A 79 -14.84 -3.95 -15.59
C ILE A 79 -15.57 -2.85 -14.80
N PRO A 80 -16.92 -2.73 -14.83
CA PRO A 80 -17.61 -1.74 -14.00
C PRO A 80 -17.40 -1.93 -12.49
N ALA A 81 -17.40 -3.18 -12.00
CA ALA A 81 -17.20 -3.48 -10.59
C ALA A 81 -15.75 -3.20 -10.16
N LEU A 82 -14.77 -3.57 -11.00
CA LEU A 82 -13.37 -3.20 -10.78
C LEU A 82 -13.19 -1.67 -10.74
N THR A 83 -13.89 -0.96 -11.62
CA THR A 83 -13.86 0.50 -11.67
C THR A 83 -14.40 1.10 -10.38
N GLU A 84 -15.57 0.65 -9.93
CA GLU A 84 -16.17 1.07 -8.67
C GLU A 84 -15.26 0.79 -7.46
N GLU A 85 -14.58 -0.35 -7.42
CA GLU A 85 -13.61 -0.66 -6.37
C GLU A 85 -12.46 0.37 -6.34
N ILE A 86 -11.85 0.65 -7.50
CA ILE A 86 -10.75 1.62 -7.61
C ILE A 86 -11.20 3.03 -7.18
N TYR A 87 -12.41 3.43 -7.57
CA TYR A 87 -13.01 4.71 -7.15
C TYR A 87 -13.49 4.70 -5.70
N SER A 88 -13.89 3.57 -5.12
CA SER A 88 -14.32 3.50 -3.72
C SER A 88 -13.20 3.90 -2.77
N GLU A 89 -11.96 3.73 -3.25
CA GLU A 89 -10.79 4.21 -2.57
C GLU A 89 -10.52 5.73 -2.79
N ASP A 90 -11.38 6.51 -3.47
CA ASP A 90 -11.29 7.96 -3.81
C ASP A 90 -10.84 8.89 -2.67
N TYR A 91 -10.86 8.41 -1.43
CA TYR A 91 -10.05 8.94 -0.33
C TYR A 91 -8.56 9.17 -0.68
N TRP A 92 -8.01 8.55 -1.73
CA TRP A 92 -6.68 8.84 -2.30
C TRP A 92 -6.45 10.34 -2.55
N THR A 93 -7.48 11.05 -3.01
CA THR A 93 -7.36 12.44 -3.47
C THR A 93 -7.22 13.46 -2.34
N TYR A 94 -7.67 13.14 -1.13
CA TYR A 94 -7.61 14.05 0.02
C TYR A 94 -6.41 13.82 0.94
N LEU A 95 -5.64 12.76 0.71
CA LEU A 95 -4.58 12.33 1.60
C LEU A 95 -3.26 12.22 0.83
N HIS A 96 -2.34 13.17 1.03
CA HIS A 96 -1.00 13.12 0.43
C HIS A 96 -0.24 11.85 0.81
N GLY A 97 0.50 11.25 -0.13
CA GLY A 97 1.37 10.11 0.15
C GLY A 97 0.62 8.77 0.23
N ILE A 98 -0.41 8.57 -0.57
CA ILE A 98 -1.02 7.26 -0.78
C ILE A 98 -0.78 6.86 -2.24
N TYR A 99 -0.21 5.66 -2.46
CA TYR A 99 0.12 5.11 -3.78
C TYR A 99 -0.79 3.95 -4.15
N SER A 100 -1.65 4.12 -5.15
CA SER A 100 -2.56 3.04 -5.57
C SER A 100 -1.75 1.82 -6.04
N ASN A 101 -2.11 0.67 -5.50
CA ASN A 101 -1.53 -0.62 -5.84
C ASN A 101 -2.51 -1.73 -5.44
N LEU A 102 -2.23 -2.95 -5.84
CA LEU A 102 -2.92 -4.09 -5.27
C LEU A 102 -2.44 -4.36 -3.85
N GLY A 103 -3.33 -4.90 -3.03
CA GLY A 103 -3.01 -5.36 -1.69
C GLY A 103 -2.24 -6.69 -1.66
N HIS A 104 -1.94 -7.31 -2.81
CA HIS A 104 -1.09 -8.49 -3.01
C HIS A 104 -0.72 -8.61 -4.50
N GLY A 105 0.15 -9.56 -4.88
CA GLY A 105 0.45 -9.85 -6.27
C GLY A 105 -0.77 -10.28 -7.09
N VAL A 106 -0.75 -9.96 -8.38
CA VAL A 106 -1.76 -10.35 -9.39
C VAL A 106 -1.95 -11.87 -9.37
N LEU A 107 -3.21 -12.31 -9.47
CA LEU A 107 -3.55 -13.73 -9.47
C LEU A 107 -3.22 -14.37 -10.82
N VAL A 108 -2.83 -15.65 -10.79
CA VAL A 108 -2.62 -16.42 -12.02
C VAL A 108 -3.95 -16.52 -12.78
N GLY A 109 -3.93 -16.18 -14.07
CA GLY A 109 -5.12 -16.20 -14.91
C GLY A 109 -5.93 -14.89 -14.90
N THR A 110 -5.45 -13.84 -14.21
CA THR A 110 -6.02 -12.49 -14.37
C THR A 110 -5.89 -12.04 -15.84
N PRO A 111 -7.00 -11.59 -16.47
CA PRO A 111 -6.95 -11.02 -17.82
C PRO A 111 -6.05 -9.78 -17.87
N GLU A 112 -5.21 -9.68 -18.90
CA GLU A 112 -4.30 -8.54 -19.06
C GLU A 112 -5.09 -7.23 -19.24
N GLU A 113 -6.26 -7.29 -19.87
CA GLU A 113 -7.15 -6.14 -20.08
C GLU A 113 -7.69 -5.59 -18.76
N ALA A 114 -8.00 -6.46 -17.80
CA ALA A 114 -8.43 -6.03 -16.47
C ALA A 114 -7.30 -5.34 -15.70
N LEU A 115 -6.07 -5.86 -15.83
CA LEU A 115 -4.88 -5.24 -15.22
C LEU A 115 -4.54 -3.89 -15.87
N ALA A 116 -4.63 -3.81 -17.20
CA ALA A 116 -4.45 -2.55 -17.94
C ALA A 116 -5.49 -1.52 -17.50
N HIS A 117 -6.77 -1.91 -17.44
CA HIS A 117 -7.86 -1.07 -16.97
C HIS A 117 -7.62 -0.54 -15.54
N PHE A 118 -7.12 -1.39 -14.64
CA PHE A 118 -6.75 -0.98 -13.29
C PHE A 118 -5.72 0.16 -13.30
N PHE A 119 -4.61 -0.01 -14.03
CA PHE A 119 -3.55 1.00 -14.08
C PHE A 119 -3.98 2.30 -14.76
N GLU A 120 -4.80 2.22 -15.83
CA GLU A 120 -5.33 3.39 -16.51
C GLU A 120 -6.29 4.17 -15.62
N THR A 121 -7.20 3.47 -14.94
CA THR A 121 -8.16 4.06 -14.00
C THR A 121 -7.43 4.69 -12.82
N ALA A 122 -6.53 3.97 -12.16
CA ALA A 122 -5.76 4.49 -11.02
C ALA A 122 -4.94 5.74 -11.39
N ARG A 123 -4.33 5.77 -12.58
CA ARG A 123 -3.59 6.94 -13.07
C ARG A 123 -4.49 8.15 -13.32
N SER A 124 -5.75 7.93 -13.69
CA SER A 124 -6.71 9.01 -13.91
C SER A 124 -7.12 9.73 -12.62
N LEU A 125 -6.99 9.09 -11.46
CA LEU A 125 -7.30 9.64 -10.14
C LEU A 125 -6.16 10.45 -9.53
N ALA A 126 -4.93 10.24 -9.99
CA ALA A 126 -3.71 10.73 -9.36
C ALA A 126 -3.31 12.17 -9.76
N TYR A 127 -4.27 13.07 -9.98
CA TYR A 127 -4.04 14.49 -10.35
C TYR A 127 -4.26 15.46 -9.21
#